data_AF-A0A3D5X553-F1
#
_entry.id   AF-A0A3D5X553-F1
#
_cell.length_a   1.000
_cell.length_b   1.000
_cell.length_c   1.000
_cell.angle_alpha   90.00
_cell.angle_beta   90.00
_cell.angle_gamma   90.00
#
_symmetry.space_group_name_H-M   'P 1'
#
loop_
_entity.id
_entity.type
_entity.pdbx_description
1 polymer ?
#
loop_
_entity_poly.entity_id
_entity_poly.type
_entity_poly.pdbx_seq_one_letter_code
_entity_poly.pdbx_strand_id
1 'polypeptide(L)'
;TPNLVYEIKIAAIDRLSPIAFDFNPYVKRYIDIYTIERREQVGQMLGLAELYFPIFDEMLDKHNLPLELKYLAVVESALNSLAVSPSGAVGLWQFMINSGRMFNLEVNSYIDERMDPVKSTEAACRYLDYLYRIFGDWHLVMAAYN
;
A
#
# COMPACT_ATOMS: atom_id res chain seq x y z
N THR A 1 12.83 -21.49 -17.93
CA THR A 1 11.40 -21.79 -17.67
C THR A 1 10.66 -20.47 -17.45
N PRO A 2 9.32 -20.41 -17.53
CA PRO A 2 8.56 -19.19 -17.21
C PRO A 2 8.89 -18.61 -15.83
N ASN A 3 9.21 -19.45 -14.84
CA ASN A 3 9.59 -19.02 -13.49
C ASN A 3 10.94 -18.30 -13.44
N LEU A 4 11.93 -18.72 -14.25
CA LEU A 4 13.24 -18.08 -14.31
C LEU A 4 13.16 -16.59 -14.67
N VAL A 5 12.18 -16.20 -15.49
CA VAL A 5 11.97 -14.78 -15.83
C VAL A 5 11.51 -13.98 -14.61
N TYR A 6 10.62 -14.54 -13.79
CA TYR A 6 10.14 -13.89 -12.57
C TYR A 6 11.24 -13.82 -11.51
N GLU A 7 12.00 -14.90 -11.34
CA GLU A 7 13.16 -14.95 -10.43
C GLU A 7 14.19 -13.85 -10.77
N ILE A 8 14.56 -13.70 -12.05
CA ILE A 8 15.50 -12.67 -12.49
C ILE A 8 14.94 -11.26 -12.24
N LYS A 9 13.67 -11.03 -12.54
CA LYS A 9 13.05 -9.71 -12.34
C LYS A 9 12.95 -9.34 -10.87
N ILE A 10 12.55 -10.27 -10.01
CA ILE A 10 12.47 -10.06 -8.56
C ILE A 10 13.86 -9.80 -7.98
N ALA A 11 14.86 -10.60 -8.35
CA ALA A 11 16.24 -10.38 -7.90
C ALA A 11 16.82 -9.03 -8.37
N ALA A 12 16.35 -8.48 -9.49
CA ALA A 12 16.75 -7.15 -9.94
C ALA A 12 16.11 -6.03 -9.10
N ILE A 13 14.84 -6.19 -8.71
CA ILE A 13 14.12 -5.24 -7.85
C ILE A 13 14.68 -5.28 -6.42
N ASP A 14 14.91 -6.48 -5.89
CA ASP A 14 15.49 -6.71 -4.56
C ASP A 14 16.77 -5.92 -4.32
N ARG A 15 17.69 -5.93 -5.30
CA ARG A 15 18.97 -5.20 -5.22
C ARG A 15 18.83 -3.67 -5.15
N LEU A 16 17.67 -3.14 -5.53
CA LEU A 16 17.40 -1.71 -5.61
C LEU A 16 16.48 -1.23 -4.48
N SER A 17 15.96 -2.15 -3.67
CA SER A 17 14.97 -1.84 -2.65
C SER A 17 15.55 -1.99 -1.24
N PRO A 18 15.10 -1.18 -0.27
CA PRO A 18 15.36 -1.44 1.14
C PRO A 18 14.47 -2.57 1.72
N ILE A 19 13.51 -3.10 0.94
CA ILE A 19 12.66 -4.23 1.31
C ILE A 19 13.18 -5.46 0.56
N ALA A 20 13.44 -6.57 1.28
CA ALA A 20 13.86 -7.81 0.63
C ALA A 20 12.71 -8.45 -0.15
N PHE A 21 12.99 -8.96 -1.35
CA PHE A 21 12.01 -9.65 -2.19
C PHE A 21 12.46 -11.06 -2.55
N ASP A 22 11.63 -12.04 -2.21
CA ASP A 22 11.86 -13.44 -2.55
C ASP A 22 10.84 -13.95 -3.56
N PHE A 23 11.31 -14.71 -4.56
CA PHE A 23 10.41 -15.45 -5.42
C PHE A 23 10.04 -16.80 -4.79
N ASN A 24 8.75 -17.06 -4.66
CA ASN A 24 8.22 -18.33 -4.19
C ASN A 24 6.84 -18.62 -4.82
N PRO A 25 6.27 -19.84 -4.66
CA PRO A 25 4.99 -20.19 -5.26
C PRO A 25 3.82 -19.27 -4.85
N TYR A 26 3.84 -18.70 -3.64
CA TYR A 26 2.81 -17.77 -3.18
C TYR A 26 2.92 -16.44 -3.93
N VAL A 27 4.12 -15.89 -4.07
CA VAL A 27 4.37 -14.67 -4.88
C VAL A 27 3.95 -14.89 -6.33
N LYS A 28 4.31 -16.05 -6.91
CA LYS A 28 3.90 -16.41 -8.28
C LYS A 28 2.37 -16.42 -8.44
N ARG A 29 1.63 -16.91 -7.44
CA ARG A 29 0.17 -16.90 -7.47
C ARG A 29 -0.38 -15.48 -7.55
N TYR A 30 0.15 -14.54 -6.76
CA TYR A 30 -0.29 -13.14 -6.82
C TYR A 30 0.11 -12.44 -8.11
N ILE A 31 1.28 -12.76 -8.67
CA ILE A 31 1.65 -12.30 -10.01
C ILE A 31 0.59 -12.72 -11.04
N ASP A 32 0.15 -13.99 -11.02
CA ASP A 32 -0.88 -14.47 -11.94
C ASP A 32 -2.23 -13.78 -11.72
N ILE A 33 -2.61 -13.55 -10.46
CA ILE A 33 -3.84 -12.81 -10.11
C ILE A 33 -3.83 -11.41 -10.73
N TYR A 34 -2.75 -10.65 -10.54
CA TYR A 34 -2.66 -9.26 -11.00
C TYR A 34 -2.30 -9.11 -12.48
N THR A 35 -1.78 -10.14 -13.15
CA THR A 35 -1.40 -10.04 -14.57
C THR A 35 -2.33 -10.78 -15.52
N ILE A 36 -3.04 -11.80 -15.05
CA ILE A 36 -3.86 -12.70 -15.87
C ILE A 36 -5.33 -12.68 -15.44
N GLU A 37 -5.62 -12.85 -14.15
CA GLU A 37 -7.00 -13.07 -13.69
C GLU A 37 -7.79 -11.77 -13.52
N ARG A 38 -7.15 -10.71 -13.04
CA ARG A 38 -7.82 -9.44 -12.69
C ARG A 38 -7.51 -8.30 -13.65
N ARG A 39 -7.37 -8.60 -14.95
CA ARG A 39 -6.88 -7.61 -15.94
C ARG A 39 -7.73 -6.35 -16.02
N GLU A 40 -9.06 -6.45 -15.90
CA GLU A 40 -9.94 -5.28 -15.91
C GLU A 40 -9.71 -4.39 -14.68
N GLN A 41 -9.74 -4.99 -13.47
CA GLN A 41 -9.47 -4.27 -12.23
C GLN A 41 -8.08 -3.62 -12.27
N VAL A 42 -7.08 -4.33 -12.78
CA VAL A 42 -5.70 -3.81 -12.91
C VAL A 42 -5.64 -2.65 -13.90
N GLY A 43 -6.39 -2.69 -15.00
CA GLY A 43 -6.54 -1.55 -15.90
C GLY A 43 -7.08 -0.31 -15.20
N GLN A 44 -8.09 -0.46 -14.34
CA GLN A 44 -8.63 0.65 -13.54
C GLN A 44 -7.60 1.16 -12.52
N MET A 45 -6.91 0.24 -11.82
CA MET A 45 -5.85 0.59 -10.87
C MET A 45 -4.71 1.35 -11.53
N LEU A 46 -4.33 1.00 -12.77
CA LEU A 46 -3.28 1.73 -13.50
C LEU A 46 -3.69 3.18 -13.79
N GLY A 47 -4.95 3.42 -14.18
CA GLY A 47 -5.46 4.79 -14.35
C GLY A 47 -5.52 5.59 -13.04
N LEU A 48 -5.89 4.95 -11.93
CA LEU A 48 -5.89 5.58 -10.61
C LEU A 48 -4.46 5.79 -10.08
N ALA A 49 -3.51 4.93 -10.43
CA ALA A 49 -2.12 5.07 -10.04
C ALA A 49 -1.49 6.33 -10.64
N GLU A 50 -1.84 6.71 -11.87
CA GLU A 50 -1.38 7.98 -12.46
C GLU A 50 -1.82 9.21 -11.64
N LEU A 51 -2.96 9.13 -10.95
CA LEU A 51 -3.46 10.19 -10.08
C LEU A 51 -2.83 10.15 -8.67
N TYR A 52 -2.77 8.97 -8.06
CA TYR A 52 -2.43 8.85 -6.64
C TYR A 52 -0.96 8.54 -6.36
N PHE A 53 -0.25 7.84 -7.24
CA PHE A 53 1.15 7.49 -6.98
C PHE A 53 2.06 8.73 -6.86
N PRO A 54 1.88 9.83 -7.61
CA PRO A 54 2.66 11.04 -7.37
C PRO A 54 2.49 11.59 -5.95
N ILE A 55 1.27 11.56 -5.40
CA ILE A 55 0.98 11.98 -4.02
C ILE A 55 1.66 11.03 -3.02
N PHE A 56 1.58 9.72 -3.28
CA PHE A 56 2.22 8.71 -2.43
C PHE A 56 3.73 8.82 -2.43
N ASP A 57 4.34 9.01 -3.61
CA ASP A 57 5.78 9.14 -3.77
C ASP A 57 6.31 10.39 -3.06
N GLU A 58 5.64 11.53 -3.22
CA GLU A 58 6.00 12.76 -2.50
C GLU A 58 5.95 12.58 -0.97
N MET A 59 4.89 11.94 -0.46
CA MET A 59 4.73 11.75 0.98
C MET A 59 5.69 10.69 1.54
N LEU A 60 5.87 9.55 0.86
CA LEU A 60 6.81 8.51 1.29
C LEU A 60 8.24 9.05 1.32
N ASP A 61 8.65 9.80 0.29
CA ASP A 61 9.97 10.43 0.22
C ASP A 61 10.16 11.47 1.35
N LYS A 62 9.15 12.33 1.58
CA LYS A 62 9.15 13.31 2.69
C LYS A 62 9.35 12.66 4.06
N HIS A 63 8.82 11.45 4.26
CA HIS A 63 8.96 10.69 5.51
C HIS A 63 10.16 9.72 5.49
N ASN A 64 10.98 9.73 4.43
CA ASN A 64 12.12 8.84 4.23
C ASN A 64 11.74 7.35 4.34
N LEU A 65 10.61 7.00 3.74
CA LEU A 65 10.05 5.65 3.70
C LEU A 65 10.29 5.00 2.32
N PRO A 66 10.39 3.66 2.25
CA PRO A 66 10.45 2.95 0.98
C PRO A 66 9.24 3.27 0.09
N LEU A 67 9.50 3.63 -1.17
CA LEU A 67 8.44 3.98 -2.13
C LEU A 67 7.54 2.79 -2.47
N GLU A 68 8.04 1.56 -2.30
CA GLU A 68 7.31 0.33 -2.52
C GLU A 68 6.10 0.19 -1.57
N LEU A 69 6.10 0.88 -0.42
CA LEU A 69 4.98 0.85 0.53
C LEU A 69 3.69 1.43 -0.07
N LYS A 70 3.77 2.21 -1.15
CA LYS A 70 2.57 2.69 -1.88
C LYS A 70 1.69 1.55 -2.40
N TYR A 71 2.28 0.38 -2.66
CA TYR A 71 1.53 -0.78 -3.12
C TYR A 71 0.64 -1.39 -2.02
N LEU A 72 0.81 -1.01 -0.75
CA LEU A 72 -0.17 -1.34 0.29
C LEU A 72 -1.54 -0.76 -0.06
N ALA A 73 -1.64 0.50 -0.51
CA ALA A 73 -2.92 1.08 -0.93
C ALA A 73 -3.59 0.32 -2.10
N VAL A 74 -2.80 -0.34 -2.94
CA VAL A 74 -3.31 -1.23 -4.01
C VAL A 74 -3.94 -2.50 -3.41
N VAL A 75 -3.29 -3.11 -2.42
CA VAL A 75 -3.79 -4.29 -1.72
C VAL A 75 -5.03 -3.96 -0.89
N GLU A 76 -5.00 -2.84 -0.17
CA GLU A 76 -6.03 -2.42 0.77
C GLU A 76 -7.35 -2.03 0.08
N SER A 77 -7.28 -1.24 -0.99
CA SER A 77 -8.48 -0.61 -1.56
C SER A 77 -8.58 -0.71 -3.08
N ALA A 78 -7.61 -1.34 -3.75
CA ALA A 78 -7.44 -1.21 -5.20
C ALA A 78 -7.41 0.26 -5.66
N LEU A 79 -6.82 1.13 -4.84
CA LEU A 79 -6.77 2.59 -5.03
C LEU A 79 -8.13 3.30 -5.06
N ASN A 80 -9.17 2.72 -4.47
CA ASN A 80 -10.46 3.38 -4.33
C ASN A 80 -10.50 4.22 -3.05
N SER A 81 -10.47 5.54 -3.18
CA SER A 81 -10.54 6.50 -2.06
C SER A 81 -11.87 6.48 -1.30
N LEU A 82 -12.91 5.88 -1.86
CA LEU A 82 -14.23 5.71 -1.23
C LEU A 82 -14.47 4.28 -0.75
N ALA A 83 -13.45 3.41 -0.76
CA ALA A 83 -13.58 2.03 -0.30
C ALA A 83 -13.99 1.98 1.18
N VAL A 84 -14.98 1.15 1.49
CA VAL A 84 -15.41 0.87 2.87
C VAL A 84 -15.44 -0.64 3.06
N SER A 85 -14.63 -1.16 3.99
CA SER A 85 -14.63 -2.58 4.31
C SER A 85 -15.86 -2.97 5.16
N PRO A 86 -16.23 -4.26 5.20
CA PRO A 86 -17.24 -4.76 6.13
C PRO A 86 -16.92 -4.51 7.61
N SER A 87 -15.64 -4.39 7.96
CA SER A 87 -15.19 -4.08 9.33
C SER A 87 -15.18 -2.58 9.65
N GLY A 88 -15.42 -1.70 8.66
CA GLY A 88 -15.47 -0.25 8.83
C GLY A 88 -14.17 0.50 8.56
N ALA A 89 -13.19 -0.18 7.94
CA ALA A 89 -11.99 0.46 7.40
C ALA A 89 -12.34 1.29 6.15
N VAL A 90 -11.69 2.44 5.96
CA VAL A 90 -12.10 3.42 4.93
C VAL A 90 -10.90 3.97 4.15
N GLY A 91 -11.13 4.19 2.86
CA GLY A 91 -10.28 4.95 1.95
C GLY A 91 -9.10 4.18 1.40
N LEU A 92 -8.15 4.92 0.79
CA LEU A 92 -7.01 4.36 0.06
C LEU A 92 -6.17 3.40 0.92
N TRP A 93 -5.99 3.78 2.17
CA TRP A 93 -5.13 3.12 3.15
C TRP A 93 -5.90 2.27 4.17
N GLN A 94 -7.22 2.15 4.00
CA GLN A 94 -8.13 1.35 4.85
C GLN A 94 -7.95 1.61 6.35
N PHE A 95 -8.00 2.87 6.76
CA PHE A 95 -7.94 3.21 8.18
C PHE A 95 -9.24 2.85 8.91
N MET A 96 -9.12 2.18 10.05
CA MET A 96 -10.17 2.15 11.07
C MET A 96 -10.30 3.54 11.72
N ILE A 97 -11.50 3.90 12.22
CA ILE A 97 -11.74 5.22 12.84
C ILE A 97 -10.72 5.51 13.95
N ASN A 98 -10.47 4.54 14.84
CA ASN A 98 -9.56 4.71 15.97
C ASN A 98 -8.11 4.95 15.52
N SER A 99 -7.61 4.13 14.59
CA SER A 99 -6.27 4.28 14.03
C SER A 99 -6.13 5.58 13.25
N GLY A 100 -7.14 5.94 12.44
CA GLY A 100 -7.16 7.21 11.71
C GLY A 100 -7.04 8.41 12.65
N ARG A 101 -7.82 8.44 13.75
CA ARG A 101 -7.73 9.50 14.76
C ARG A 101 -6.39 9.55 15.47
N MET A 102 -5.77 8.39 15.73
CA MET A 102 -4.43 8.31 16.32
C MET A 102 -3.37 8.98 15.44
N PHE A 103 -3.57 8.97 14.12
CA PHE A 103 -2.72 9.62 13.13
C PHE A 103 -3.32 10.91 12.56
N ASN A 104 -4.13 11.60 13.38
CA ASN A 104 -4.69 12.94 13.12
C ASN A 104 -5.65 13.05 11.92
N LEU A 105 -6.37 11.98 11.57
CA LEU A 105 -7.50 12.07 10.65
C LEU A 105 -8.77 12.47 11.40
N GLU A 106 -9.41 13.54 10.95
CA GLU A 106 -10.71 13.97 11.44
C GLU A 106 -11.82 13.09 10.86
N VAL A 107 -12.65 12.55 11.74
CA VAL A 107 -13.83 11.76 11.38
C VAL A 107 -15.00 12.21 12.24
N ASN A 108 -15.98 12.85 11.60
CA ASN A 108 -17.22 13.36 12.19
C ASN A 108 -18.41 13.11 11.23
N SER A 109 -19.60 13.64 11.53
CA SER A 109 -20.81 13.40 10.74
C SER A 109 -20.81 14.04 9.34
N TYR A 110 -19.90 14.98 9.08
CA TYR A 110 -19.80 15.76 7.84
C TYR A 110 -18.52 15.46 7.05
N ILE A 111 -17.44 15.06 7.74
CA ILE A 111 -16.10 14.87 7.16
C ILE A 111 -15.55 13.52 7.61
N ASP A 112 -15.01 12.77 6.64
CA ASP A 112 -14.21 11.57 6.90
C ASP A 112 -12.89 11.68 6.14
N GLU A 113 -11.85 12.19 6.79
CA GLU A 113 -10.54 12.43 6.18
C GLU A 113 -9.78 11.14 5.82
N ARG A 114 -10.31 9.97 6.20
CA ARG A 114 -9.79 8.68 5.70
C ARG A 114 -9.98 8.54 4.19
N MET A 115 -10.96 9.24 3.61
CA MET A 115 -11.20 9.27 2.16
C MET A 115 -10.37 10.34 1.43
N ASP A 116 -9.73 11.26 2.15
CA ASP A 116 -8.89 12.31 1.56
C ASP A 116 -7.53 11.73 1.17
N PRO A 117 -7.13 11.76 -0.13
CA PRO A 117 -5.90 11.12 -0.57
C PRO A 117 -4.63 11.70 0.07
N VAL A 118 -4.58 13.00 0.34
CA VAL A 118 -3.38 13.64 0.89
C VAL A 118 -3.29 13.38 2.38
N LYS A 119 -4.39 13.61 3.12
CA LYS A 119 -4.40 13.44 4.57
C LYS A 119 -4.25 11.98 4.98
N SER A 120 -4.96 11.06 4.32
CA SER A 120 -4.84 9.63 4.60
C SER A 120 -3.45 9.08 4.28
N THR A 121 -2.77 9.60 3.24
CA THR A 121 -1.39 9.21 2.92
C THR A 121 -0.38 9.73 3.94
N GLU A 122 -0.50 10.98 4.37
CA GLU A 122 0.34 11.52 5.45
C GLU A 122 0.15 10.72 6.76
N ALA A 123 -1.09 10.34 7.07
CA ALA A 123 -1.39 9.46 8.20
C ALA A 123 -0.79 8.06 8.04
N ALA A 124 -0.88 7.46 6.84
CA ALA A 124 -0.27 6.17 6.53
C ALA A 124 1.26 6.19 6.70
N CYS A 125 1.93 7.25 6.22
CA CYS A 125 3.37 7.41 6.39
C CYS A 125 3.76 7.46 7.87
N ARG A 126 3.04 8.24 8.68
CA ARG A 126 3.28 8.29 10.14
C ARG A 126 3.03 6.94 10.81
N TYR A 127 2.02 6.21 10.37
CA TYR A 127 1.73 4.89 10.92
C TYR A 127 2.82 3.88 10.56
N LEU A 128 3.28 3.87 9.31
CA LEU A 128 4.37 3.00 8.84
C LEU A 128 5.69 3.32 9.55
N ASP A 129 6.03 4.59 9.74
CA ASP A 129 7.22 5.01 10.53
C ASP A 129 7.09 4.55 11.99
N TYR A 130 5.91 4.72 12.60
CA TYR A 130 5.65 4.23 13.96
C TYR A 130 5.85 2.71 14.09
N LEU A 131 5.29 1.93 13.15
CA LEU A 131 5.47 0.47 13.13
C LEU A 131 6.94 0.10 12.92
N TYR A 132 7.65 0.80 12.04
CA TYR A 132 9.06 0.53 11.78
C TYR A 132 9.94 0.80 13.00
N ARG A 133 9.64 1.85 13.78
CA ARG A 133 10.32 2.10 15.07
C ARG A 133 10.13 0.99 16.09
N ILE A 134 9.04 0.22 16.00
CA ILE A 134 8.76 -0.91 16.89
C ILE A 134 9.47 -2.18 16.40
N PHE A 135 9.35 -2.49 15.11
CA PHE A 135 9.78 -3.78 14.57
C PHE A 135 11.16 -3.78 13.94
N GLY A 136 11.62 -2.64 13.40
CA GLY A 136 12.91 -2.51 12.71
C GLY A 136 13.02 -3.28 11.39
N ASP A 137 11.91 -3.87 10.90
CA ASP A 137 11.86 -4.72 9.71
C ASP A 137 10.59 -4.47 8.91
N TRP A 138 10.72 -4.26 7.60
CA TRP A 138 9.60 -3.89 6.74
C TRP A 138 8.58 -5.01 6.53
N HIS A 139 8.98 -6.29 6.59
CA HIS A 139 8.02 -7.39 6.51
C HIS A 139 7.15 -7.46 7.76
N LEU A 140 7.74 -7.27 8.93
CA LEU A 140 7.00 -7.18 10.19
C LEU A 140 6.08 -5.96 10.22
N VAL A 141 6.53 -4.82 9.68
CA VAL A 141 5.68 -3.62 9.52
C VAL A 141 4.47 -3.92 8.64
N MET A 142 4.66 -4.50 7.46
CA MET A 142 3.54 -4.84 6.56
C MET A 142 2.60 -5.87 7.18
N ALA A 143 3.14 -6.86 7.90
CA ALA A 143 2.35 -7.86 8.61
C ALA A 143 1.57 -7.30 9.81
N ALA A 144 2.02 -6.21 10.43
CA ALA A 144 1.31 -5.50 11.50
C ALA A 144 0.33 -4.44 10.97
N TYR A 145 0.53 -3.98 9.74
CA TYR A 145 -0.37 -3.05 9.06
C TYR A 145 -1.68 -3.74 8.63
N ASN A 146 -1.57 -4.97 8.11
CA ASN A 146 -2.70 -5.86 7.78
C ASN A 146 -3.22 -6.62 9.00
#